data_AF-A0A7X6YYP8-F1
#
_entry.id   AF-A0A7X6YYP8-F1
#
_cell.length_a   1.000
_cell.length_b   1.000
_cell.length_c   1.000
_cell.angle_alpha   90.00
_cell.angle_beta   90.00
_cell.angle_gamma   90.00
#
_symmetry.space_group_name_H-M   'P 1'
#
loop_
_entity.id
_entity.type
_entity.pdbx_description
1 polymer ?
#
loop_
_entity_poly.entity_id
_entity_poly.type
_entity_poly.pdbx_seq_one_letter_code
_entity_poly.pdbx_strand_id
1 'polypeptide(L)'
;MEKKKHLYILWTNPDPLTAKLMVMMYATNSLLREWWEEVTVCIWGATTKLVAENLEIQAEVLKAQKAGVKFEACIACARELGVIEDLEKLGVKVFSWGPELTERLKNDDKLITV
;
A
#
# COMPACT_ATOMS: atom_id res chain seq x y z
N MET A 1 12.35 24.90 -1.06
CA MET A 1 12.11 23.44 -0.94
C MET A 1 11.05 23.08 -1.95
N GLU A 2 11.35 22.13 -2.83
CA GLU A 2 10.36 21.60 -3.77
C GLU A 2 9.26 20.89 -2.99
N LYS A 3 7.99 21.15 -3.33
CA LYS A 3 6.88 20.46 -2.67
C LYS A 3 6.96 18.99 -3.06
N LYS A 4 7.00 18.09 -2.07
CA LYS A 4 6.90 16.65 -2.31
C LYS A 4 5.55 16.35 -2.97
N LYS A 5 5.56 15.54 -4.01
CA LYS A 5 4.38 15.21 -4.85
C LYS A 5 3.96 13.74 -4.75
N HIS A 6 4.75 12.93 -4.04
CA HIS A 6 4.54 11.51 -3.83
C HIS A 6 4.23 11.23 -2.37
N LEU A 7 3.08 10.60 -2.13
CA LEU A 7 2.68 10.06 -0.83
C LEU A 7 2.96 8.55 -0.75
N TYR A 8 3.54 8.15 0.36
CA TYR A 8 3.67 6.75 0.79
C TYR A 8 2.71 6.48 1.95
N ILE A 9 2.00 5.36 1.88
CA ILE A 9 1.13 4.89 2.96
C ILE A 9 1.68 3.55 3.44
N LEU A 10 2.28 3.52 4.62
CA LEU A 10 2.68 2.29 5.30
C LEU A 10 1.46 1.69 6.00
N TRP A 11 0.84 0.69 5.38
CA TRP A 11 -0.39 0.07 5.85
C TRP A 11 -0.11 -1.22 6.63
N THR A 12 -0.29 -1.15 7.94
CA THR A 12 0.02 -2.18 8.93
C THR A 12 -1.18 -2.67 9.73
N ASN A 13 -2.25 -1.87 9.79
CA ASN A 13 -3.49 -2.20 10.48
C ASN A 13 -4.42 -3.10 9.64
N PRO A 14 -4.73 -4.34 10.10
CA PRO A 14 -5.55 -5.29 9.37
C PRO A 14 -7.07 -5.09 9.57
N ASP A 15 -7.52 -4.01 10.20
CA ASP A 15 -8.94 -3.70 10.36
C ASP A 15 -9.58 -3.39 8.99
N PRO A 16 -10.56 -4.19 8.50
CA PRO A 16 -11.17 -3.98 7.18
C PRO A 16 -11.88 -2.63 7.04
N LEU A 17 -12.40 -2.06 8.14
CA LEU A 17 -13.06 -0.76 8.10
C LEU A 17 -12.05 0.36 7.85
N THR A 18 -10.92 0.34 8.56
CA THR A 18 -9.78 1.24 8.36
C THR A 18 -9.18 1.07 6.97
N ALA A 19 -9.05 -0.16 6.48
CA ALA A 19 -8.62 -0.44 5.12
C ALA A 19 -9.50 0.28 4.09
N LYS A 20 -10.83 0.15 4.20
CA LYS A 20 -11.78 0.74 3.24
C LYS A 20 -11.90 2.26 3.38
N LEU A 21 -12.18 2.74 4.59
CA LEU A 21 -12.56 4.14 4.83
C LEU A 21 -11.37 5.07 5.02
N MET A 22 -10.19 4.54 5.33
CA MET A 22 -8.96 5.32 5.42
C MET A 22 -8.05 5.02 4.24
N VAL A 23 -7.47 3.81 4.16
CA VAL A 23 -6.38 3.52 3.22
C VAL A 23 -6.86 3.61 1.76
N MET A 24 -7.88 2.83 1.40
CA MET A 24 -8.39 2.77 0.02
C MET A 24 -9.05 4.09 -0.38
N MET A 25 -9.91 4.64 0.48
CA MET A 25 -10.60 5.90 0.22
C MET A 25 -9.62 7.05 0.03
N TYR A 26 -8.64 7.23 0.92
CA TYR A 26 -7.71 8.35 0.84
C TYR A 26 -6.72 8.17 -0.31
N ALA A 27 -6.14 6.98 -0.49
CA ALA A 27 -5.20 6.70 -1.58
C ALA A 27 -5.84 6.96 -2.95
N THR A 28 -7.05 6.43 -3.15
CA THR A 28 -7.78 6.57 -4.43
C THR A 28 -8.16 8.02 -4.69
N ASN A 29 -8.80 8.69 -3.71
CA ASN A 29 -9.22 10.08 -3.90
C ASN A 29 -8.04 11.04 -4.03
N SER A 30 -6.89 10.74 -3.43
CA SER A 30 -5.67 11.55 -3.55
C SER A 30 -5.23 11.69 -5.00
N LEU A 31 -5.32 10.62 -5.79
CA LEU A 31 -5.02 10.67 -7.22
C LEU A 31 -6.18 11.23 -8.03
N LEU A 32 -7.41 10.75 -7.82
CA LEU A 32 -8.58 11.20 -8.59
C LEU A 32 -8.87 12.69 -8.45
N ARG A 33 -8.48 13.30 -7.32
CA ARG A 33 -8.67 14.72 -7.02
C ARG A 33 -7.38 15.53 -7.11
N GLU A 34 -6.30 14.92 -7.61
CA GLU A 34 -5.02 15.58 -7.84
C GLU A 34 -4.42 16.24 -6.58
N TRP A 35 -4.68 15.66 -5.40
CA TRP A 35 -4.05 16.09 -4.14
C TRP A 35 -2.58 15.64 -4.08
N TRP A 36 -2.28 14.50 -4.68
CA TRP A 36 -0.95 13.94 -4.86
C TRP A 36 -0.80 13.51 -6.32
N GLU A 37 0.40 13.68 -6.87
CA GLU A 37 0.70 13.20 -8.23
C GLU A 37 0.98 11.69 -8.23
N GLU A 38 1.52 11.18 -7.13
CA GLU A 38 1.80 9.76 -6.95
C GLU A 38 1.38 9.29 -5.55
N VAL A 39 0.82 8.08 -5.48
CA VAL A 39 0.50 7.39 -4.23
C VAL A 39 0.98 5.95 -4.30
N THR A 40 1.79 5.55 -3.33
CA THR A 40 2.21 4.16 -3.13
C THR A 40 1.73 3.65 -1.77
N VAL A 41 0.99 2.55 -1.77
CA VAL A 41 0.58 1.83 -0.56
C VAL A 41 1.50 0.64 -0.34
N CYS A 42 2.19 0.63 0.81
CA CYS A 42 3.01 -0.47 1.27
C CYS A 42 2.20 -1.37 2.20
N ILE A 43 1.95 -2.60 1.77
CA ILE A 43 1.33 -3.66 2.57
C ILE A 43 2.41 -4.33 3.44
N TRP A 44 2.29 -4.20 4.75
CA TRP A 44 3.26 -4.78 5.69
C TRP A 44 2.56 -5.41 6.89
N GLY A 45 3.05 -6.56 7.34
CA GLY A 45 2.63 -7.17 8.60
C GLY A 45 1.30 -7.92 8.45
N ALA A 46 0.42 -7.82 9.45
CA ALA A 46 -0.84 -8.56 9.49
C ALA A 46 -1.76 -8.23 8.30
N THR A 47 -1.68 -7.00 7.78
CA THR A 47 -2.37 -6.56 6.57
C THR A 47 -2.09 -7.44 5.34
N THR A 48 -0.88 -8.00 5.24
CA THR A 48 -0.50 -8.90 4.14
C THR A 48 -1.48 -10.07 4.01
N LYS A 49 -1.88 -10.66 5.16
CA LYS A 49 -2.87 -11.73 5.21
C LYS A 49 -4.27 -11.24 4.83
N LEU A 50 -4.66 -10.06 5.32
CA LEU A 50 -5.96 -9.45 4.99
C LEU A 50 -6.11 -9.27 3.47
N VAL A 51 -5.10 -8.72 2.79
CA VAL A 51 -5.15 -8.50 1.34
C VAL A 51 -5.16 -9.82 0.58
N ALA A 52 -4.40 -10.81 1.03
CA ALA A 52 -4.34 -12.12 0.37
C ALA A 52 -5.63 -12.94 0.48
N GLU A 53 -6.38 -12.81 1.58
CA GLU A 53 -7.52 -13.70 1.86
C GLU A 53 -8.90 -13.04 1.70
N ASN A 54 -9.01 -11.72 1.84
CA ASN A 54 -10.30 -11.04 1.85
C ASN A 54 -10.69 -10.49 0.45
N LEU A 55 -11.64 -11.15 -0.20
CA LEU A 55 -12.13 -10.78 -1.54
C LEU A 55 -12.67 -9.35 -1.64
N GLU A 56 -13.29 -8.82 -0.59
CA GLU A 56 -13.77 -7.44 -0.60
C GLU A 56 -12.60 -6.45 -0.59
N ILE A 57 -11.57 -6.72 0.20
CA ILE A 57 -10.35 -5.90 0.22
C ILE A 57 -9.60 -6.00 -1.11
N GLN A 58 -9.52 -7.18 -1.71
CA GLN A 58 -8.93 -7.35 -3.04
C GLN A 58 -9.67 -6.53 -4.11
N ALA A 59 -11.00 -6.51 -4.06
CA ALA A 59 -11.80 -5.70 -4.97
C ALA A 59 -11.50 -4.20 -4.79
N GLU A 60 -11.29 -3.72 -3.56
CA GLU A 60 -10.90 -2.33 -3.30
C GLU A 60 -9.47 -2.02 -3.78
N VAL A 61 -8.51 -2.93 -3.58
CA VAL A 61 -7.14 -2.81 -4.11
C VAL A 61 -7.18 -2.65 -5.64
N LEU A 62 -7.94 -3.50 -6.34
CA LEU A 62 -8.09 -3.43 -7.80
C LEU A 62 -8.74 -2.13 -8.26
N LYS A 63 -9.73 -1.60 -7.52
CA LYS A 63 -10.34 -0.29 -7.81
C LYS A 63 -9.32 0.84 -7.64
N ALA A 64 -8.55 0.82 -6.56
CA ALA A 64 -7.51 1.82 -6.30
C ALA A 64 -6.39 1.78 -7.35
N GLN A 65 -5.97 0.58 -7.77
CA GLN A 65 -5.00 0.41 -8.87
C GLN A 65 -5.51 0.99 -10.19
N LYS A 66 -6.80 0.83 -10.51
CA LYS A 66 -7.41 1.45 -11.72
C LYS A 66 -7.35 2.99 -11.68
N ALA A 67 -7.35 3.59 -10.50
CA ALA A 67 -7.15 5.03 -10.32
C ALA A 67 -5.67 5.45 -10.35
N GLY A 68 -4.73 4.50 -10.46
CA GLY A 68 -3.29 4.76 -10.53
C GLY A 68 -2.51 4.52 -9.24
N VAL A 69 -3.15 4.06 -8.15
CA VAL A 69 -2.46 3.78 -6.89
C VAL A 69 -1.51 2.59 -7.07
N LYS A 70 -0.25 2.76 -6.70
CA LYS A 70 0.75 1.68 -6.71
C LYS A 70 0.63 0.88 -5.41
N PHE A 71 0.59 -0.45 -5.52
CA PHE A 71 0.62 -1.33 -4.35
C PHE A 71 1.90 -2.15 -4.35
N GLU A 72 2.57 -2.13 -3.21
CA GLU A 72 3.80 -2.86 -2.97
C GLU A 72 3.69 -3.62 -1.64
N ALA A 73 4.39 -4.74 -1.48
CA ALA A 73 4.32 -5.55 -0.26
C ALA A 73 5.69 -6.01 0.23
N CYS A 74 5.82 -6.12 1.55
CA CYS A 74 7.02 -6.63 2.19
C CYS A 74 7.20 -8.13 1.92
N ILE A 75 8.28 -8.50 1.22
CA ILE A 75 8.58 -9.89 0.84
C ILE A 75 8.80 -10.81 2.04
N ALA A 76 9.34 -10.28 3.15
CA ALA A 76 9.53 -11.08 4.36
C ALA A 76 8.17 -11.49 4.96
N CYS A 77 7.22 -10.57 5.05
CA CYS A 77 5.86 -10.86 5.51
C CYS A 77 5.12 -11.81 4.57
N ALA A 78 5.21 -11.57 3.25
CA ALA A 78 4.56 -12.42 2.25
C ALA A 78 5.09 -13.86 2.26
N ARG A 79 6.41 -14.05 2.45
CA ARG A 79 7.03 -15.38 2.63
C ARG A 79 6.55 -16.08 3.88
N GLU A 80 6.59 -15.39 5.02
CA GLU A 80 6.20 -15.96 6.32
C GLU A 80 4.74 -16.43 6.32
N LEU A 81 3.88 -15.69 5.62
CA LEU A 81 2.45 -15.99 5.51
C LEU A 81 2.11 -16.93 4.35
N GLY A 82 3.05 -17.22 3.45
CA GLY A 82 2.84 -18.10 2.30
C GLY A 82 1.94 -17.53 1.19
N VAL A 83 1.85 -16.19 1.07
CA VAL A 83 0.86 -15.50 0.22
C VAL A 83 1.49 -14.70 -0.94
N ILE A 84 2.71 -15.02 -1.33
CA ILE A 84 3.43 -14.29 -2.40
C ILE A 84 2.62 -14.33 -3.71
N GLU A 85 2.21 -15.52 -4.12
CA GLU A 85 1.48 -15.69 -5.38
C GLU A 85 0.13 -14.96 -5.38
N ASP A 86 -0.56 -14.93 -4.24
CA ASP A 86 -1.86 -14.26 -4.13
C ASP A 86 -1.71 -12.75 -4.32
N LEU A 87 -0.66 -12.16 -3.73
CA LEU A 87 -0.34 -10.75 -3.91
C LEU A 87 0.09 -10.43 -5.34
N GLU A 88 0.94 -11.27 -5.94
CA GLU A 88 1.40 -11.08 -7.32
C GLU A 88 0.25 -11.21 -8.33
N LYS A 89 -0.70 -12.14 -8.11
CA LYS A 89 -1.93 -12.26 -8.93
C LYS A 89 -2.82 -11.02 -8.85
N LEU A 90 -2.75 -10.26 -7.75
CA LEU A 90 -3.42 -8.95 -7.59
C LEU A 90 -2.62 -7.78 -8.20
N GLY A 91 -1.47 -8.05 -8.84
CA GLY A 91 -0.60 -7.00 -9.38
C GLY A 91 0.12 -6.19 -8.32
N VAL A 92 0.27 -6.73 -7.10
CA VAL A 92 1.05 -6.13 -6.02
C VAL A 92 2.52 -6.51 -6.22
N LYS A 93 3.41 -5.50 -6.22
CA LYS A 93 4.85 -5.75 -6.35
C LYS A 93 5.44 -6.17 -5.00
N VAL A 94 6.00 -7.37 -4.91
CA VAL A 94 6.54 -7.93 -3.66
C VAL A 94 8.06 -7.83 -3.63
N PHE A 95 8.64 -7.08 -2.67
CA PHE A 95 10.09 -6.93 -2.54
C PHE A 95 10.53 -6.54 -1.11
N SER A 96 11.83 -6.39 -0.90
CA SER A 96 12.40 -6.07 0.42
C SER A 96 12.13 -4.61 0.80
N TRP A 97 11.12 -4.41 1.64
CA TRP A 97 10.69 -3.08 2.08
C TRP A 97 11.49 -2.49 3.26
N GLY A 98 12.35 -3.27 3.92
CA GLY A 98 13.22 -2.78 4.99
C GLY A 98 14.19 -1.68 4.52
N PRO A 99 15.03 -1.96 3.50
CA PRO A 99 15.91 -0.96 2.90
C PRO A 99 15.13 0.22 2.30
N GLU A 100 14.04 -0.06 1.57
CA GLU A 100 13.18 0.94 0.95
C GLU A 100 12.63 1.93 1.98
N LEU A 101 11.99 1.45 3.04
CA LEU A 101 11.45 2.30 4.11
C LEU A 101 12.56 3.15 4.77
N THR A 102 13.73 2.56 4.99
CA THR A 102 14.89 3.28 5.56
C THR A 102 15.31 4.45 4.67
N GLU A 103 15.34 4.26 3.37
CA GLU A 103 15.67 5.30 2.40
C GLU A 103 14.61 6.41 2.37
N ARG A 104 13.33 6.04 2.31
CA ARG A 104 12.21 7.01 2.34
C ARG A 104 12.24 7.90 3.57
N LEU A 105 12.46 7.31 4.75
CA LEU A 105 12.57 8.06 6.01
C LEU A 105 13.79 8.99 6.02
N LYS A 106 14.94 8.55 5.52
CA LYS A 106 16.15 9.40 5.41
C LYS A 106 15.98 10.56 4.43
N ASN A 107 15.15 10.39 3.41
CA ASN A 107 14.87 11.39 2.37
C ASN A 107 13.73 12.38 2.74
N ASP A 108 13.18 12.28 3.95
CA ASP A 108 11.99 13.03 4.40
C ASP A 108 10.83 12.92 3.39
N ASP A 109 10.66 11.73 2.81
CA ASP A 109 9.52 11.45 1.93
C ASP A 109 8.22 11.49 2.74
N LYS A 110 7.13 11.91 2.08
CA LYS A 110 5.83 12.04 2.75
C LYS A 110 5.25 10.66 2.96
N LEU A 111 5.35 10.19 4.19
CA LEU A 111 4.90 8.88 4.62
C LEU A 111 3.92 9.03 5.78
N ILE A 112 2.79 8.32 5.67
CA ILE A 112 1.87 8.11 6.77
C ILE A 112 1.84 6.64 7.13
N THR A 113 1.75 6.33 8.43
CA THR A 113 1.64 4.96 8.93
C THR A 113 0.22 4.73 9.44
N VAL A 114 -0.39 3.63 9.01
CA VAL A 114 -1.79 3.28 9.29
C VAL A 114 -1.90 1.91 9.91
#